data_AF-A0A176W2I4-F1
#
_entry.id   AF-A0A176W2I4-F1
#
_cell.length_a   1.000
_cell.length_b   1.000
_cell.length_c   1.000
_cell.angle_alpha   90.00
_cell.angle_beta   90.00
_cell.angle_gamma   90.00
#
_symmetry.space_group_name_H-M   'P 1'
#
loop_
_entity.id
_entity.type
_entity.pdbx_description
1 polymer ?
#
loop_
_entity_poly.entity_id
_entity_poly.type
_entity_poly.pdbx_seq_one_letter_code
_entity_poly.pdbx_strand_id
1 'polypeptide(L)'
;MSVRAGRNCAALAVFLFVNSKCKRYFHNRLKPAKLTWTSLFRKQHKKDLTSETIKKKRRTSSKPYSRSIVGASLEVIQKKRTEKTEVRAAAREAALREIKERMKKAKDEIKARKAEAVAKLSKGSSKPAALRSAAPKAKTAGAGGKR
;
A
#
# COMPACT_ATOMS: atom_id res chain seq x y z
N MET A 1 63.28 -22.07 -39.58
CA MET A 1 63.18 -20.60 -39.75
C MET A 1 62.46 -20.03 -38.55
N SER A 2 63.15 -19.15 -37.83
CA SER A 2 62.62 -18.33 -36.74
C SER A 2 61.44 -17.49 -37.24
N VAL A 3 60.52 -17.09 -36.35
CA VAL A 3 60.23 -15.67 -36.04
C VAL A 3 58.94 -15.51 -35.22
N ARG A 4 59.15 -14.86 -34.07
CA ARG A 4 58.27 -13.97 -33.27
C ARG A 4 57.16 -14.55 -32.38
N ALA A 5 57.54 -14.57 -31.10
CA ALA A 5 56.78 -14.06 -29.97
C ALA A 5 55.81 -12.92 -30.32
N GLY A 6 54.59 -13.01 -29.78
CA GLY A 6 53.57 -11.99 -29.89
C GLY A 6 52.59 -12.09 -28.73
N ARG A 7 52.99 -11.51 -27.60
CA ARG A 7 52.15 -10.81 -26.60
C ARG A 7 50.78 -11.43 -26.31
N ASN A 8 50.59 -11.90 -25.08
CA ASN A 8 49.46 -11.39 -24.30
C ASN A 8 49.94 -11.20 -22.86
N CYS A 9 50.06 -9.92 -22.54
CA CYS A 9 50.30 -9.35 -21.24
C CYS A 9 49.56 -10.12 -20.16
N ALA A 10 50.24 -10.35 -19.03
CA ALA A 10 49.66 -10.91 -17.82
C ALA A 10 48.48 -10.04 -17.36
N ALA A 11 47.28 -10.37 -17.84
CA ALA A 11 46.06 -9.93 -17.18
C ALA A 11 46.08 -10.58 -15.79
N LEU A 12 45.90 -9.78 -14.75
CA LEU A 12 45.78 -10.20 -13.35
C LEU A 12 44.47 -11.00 -13.10
N ALA A 13 44.08 -11.85 -14.05
CA ALA A 13 42.92 -12.72 -13.95
C ALA A 13 43.36 -14.05 -13.33
N VAL A 14 42.97 -14.27 -12.08
CA VAL A 14 43.17 -15.55 -11.40
C VAL A 14 42.10 -16.52 -11.86
N PHE A 15 42.52 -17.63 -12.49
CA PHE A 15 41.63 -18.70 -12.92
C PHE A 15 41.68 -19.85 -11.92
N LEU A 16 40.51 -20.26 -11.42
CA LEU A 16 40.37 -21.44 -10.57
C LEU A 16 40.07 -22.67 -11.43
N PHE A 17 40.89 -23.71 -11.28
CA PHE A 17 40.73 -24.98 -11.98
C PHE A 17 40.44 -26.10 -10.99
N VAL A 18 39.40 -26.89 -11.26
CA VAL A 18 39.03 -28.05 -10.43
C VAL A 18 39.99 -29.24 -10.64
N ASN A 19 40.47 -29.45 -11.86
CA ASN A 19 41.32 -30.59 -12.24
C ASN A 19 42.43 -30.15 -13.21
N SER A 20 43.53 -30.89 -13.25
CA SER A 20 44.64 -30.78 -14.21
C SER A 20 44.16 -30.80 -15.67
N LYS A 21 43.10 -31.57 -15.98
CA LYS A 21 42.48 -31.59 -17.31
C LYS A 21 42.01 -30.19 -17.77
N CYS A 22 41.34 -29.45 -16.87
CA CYS A 22 40.87 -28.09 -17.17
C CYS A 22 42.04 -27.12 -17.35
N LYS A 23 43.07 -27.25 -16.51
CA LYS A 23 44.31 -26.46 -16.60
C LYS A 23 45.04 -26.68 -17.93
N ARG A 24 45.15 -27.94 -18.37
CA ARG A 24 45.76 -28.30 -19.67
C ARG A 24 45.02 -27.66 -20.85
N TYR A 25 43.69 -27.73 -20.87
CA TYR A 25 42.91 -27.12 -21.94
C TYR A 25 43.00 -25.59 -21.97
N PHE A 26 43.13 -24.95 -20.79
CA PHE A 26 43.34 -23.51 -20.69
C PHE A 26 44.68 -23.07 -21.29
N HIS A 27 45.77 -23.78 -20.96
CA HIS A 27 47.09 -23.48 -21.54
C HIS A 27 47.15 -23.75 -23.04
N ASN A 28 46.42 -24.77 -23.53
CA ASN A 28 46.25 -25.04 -24.96
C ASN A 28 45.31 -24.04 -25.66
N ARG A 29 44.79 -23.03 -24.93
CA ARG A 29 43.90 -21.97 -25.42
C ARG A 29 42.62 -22.50 -26.10
N LEU A 30 42.13 -23.67 -25.66
CA LEU A 30 40.87 -24.21 -26.14
C LEU A 30 39.69 -23.44 -25.56
N LYS A 31 38.80 -22.97 -26.44
CA LYS A 31 37.60 -22.24 -26.02
C LYS A 31 36.61 -23.22 -25.36
N PRO A 32 36.12 -22.97 -24.13
CA PRO A 32 35.14 -23.85 -23.48
C PRO A 32 33.86 -23.99 -24.31
N ALA A 33 33.49 -22.99 -25.09
CA ALA A 33 32.38 -23.03 -26.05
C ALA A 33 32.48 -24.12 -27.12
N LYS A 34 33.65 -24.73 -27.35
CA LYS A 34 33.84 -25.85 -28.28
C LYS A 34 33.92 -27.22 -27.58
N LEU A 35 34.03 -27.24 -26.25
CA LEU A 35 34.16 -28.47 -25.48
C LEU A 35 32.77 -28.94 -25.01
N THR A 36 32.29 -30.03 -25.62
CA THR A 36 30.91 -30.54 -25.51
C THR A 36 30.42 -30.80 -24.08
N TRP A 37 31.33 -31.18 -23.19
CA TRP A 37 31.04 -31.52 -21.80
C TRP A 37 31.00 -30.32 -20.84
N THR A 38 31.41 -29.13 -21.29
CA THR A 38 31.46 -27.94 -20.43
C THR A 38 30.09 -27.29 -20.27
N SER A 39 29.87 -26.59 -19.14
CA SER A 39 28.62 -25.86 -18.91
C SER A 39 28.36 -24.78 -19.96
N LEU A 40 29.40 -24.09 -20.45
CA LEU A 40 29.23 -23.05 -21.46
C LEU A 40 28.71 -23.62 -22.79
N PHE A 41 29.28 -24.75 -23.25
CA PHE A 41 28.79 -25.43 -24.45
C PHE A 41 27.32 -25.84 -24.29
N ARG A 42 26.96 -26.45 -23.15
CA ARG A 42 25.60 -26.92 -22.88
C ARG A 42 24.58 -25.78 -22.87
N LYS A 43 24.94 -24.61 -22.33
CA LYS A 43 24.12 -23.39 -22.38
C LYS A 43 23.89 -22.89 -23.81
N GLN A 44 24.96 -22.75 -24.60
CA GLN A 44 24.85 -22.29 -26.00
C GLN A 44 24.02 -23.24 -26.87
N HIS A 45 24.18 -24.55 -26.65
CA HIS A 45 23.48 -25.59 -27.39
C HIS A 45 22.15 -26.00 -26.73
N LYS A 46 21.61 -25.17 -25.83
CA LYS A 46 20.27 -25.35 -25.26
C LYS A 46 20.04 -26.68 -24.55
N LYS A 47 21.10 -27.34 -24.06
CA LYS A 47 20.99 -28.62 -23.34
C LYS A 47 20.51 -28.45 -21.89
N ASP A 48 20.63 -27.25 -21.31
CA ASP A 48 20.27 -26.94 -19.92
C ASP A 48 18.96 -26.15 -19.77
N LEU A 49 18.15 -26.10 -20.83
CA LEU A 49 16.92 -25.28 -20.91
C LEU A 49 15.91 -25.58 -19.79
N THR A 50 15.78 -26.84 -19.38
CA THR A 50 14.77 -27.28 -18.42
C THR A 50 14.99 -26.64 -17.04
N SER A 51 16.22 -26.64 -16.56
CA SER A 51 16.56 -26.09 -15.23
C SER A 51 16.40 -24.56 -15.15
N GLU A 52 16.74 -23.84 -16.22
CA GLU A 52 16.65 -22.38 -16.27
C GLU A 52 15.20 -21.92 -16.45
N THR A 53 14.42 -22.61 -17.28
CA THR A 53 13.00 -22.31 -17.51
C THR A 53 12.15 -22.53 -16.27
N ILE A 54 12.39 -23.64 -15.53
CA ILE A 54 11.68 -23.94 -14.28
C ILE A 54 11.93 -22.84 -13.24
N LYS A 55 13.18 -22.37 -13.10
CA LYS A 55 13.52 -21.28 -12.17
C LYS A 55 12.87 -19.96 -12.55
N LYS A 56 12.79 -19.64 -13.85
CA LYS A 56 12.13 -18.42 -14.33
C LYS A 56 10.62 -18.44 -14.03
N LYS A 57 9.95 -19.57 -14.24
CA LYS A 57 8.51 -19.73 -13.94
C LYS A 57 8.19 -19.64 -12.44
N ARG A 58 9.09 -20.13 -11.56
CA ARG A 58 8.89 -20.10 -10.10
C ARG A 58 8.99 -18.71 -9.46
N ARG A 59 9.55 -17.71 -10.15
CA ARG A 59 9.69 -16.35 -9.59
C ARG A 59 8.40 -15.54 -9.60
N THR A 60 7.37 -15.99 -10.30
CA THR A 60 6.05 -15.35 -10.34
C THR A 60 5.13 -15.94 -9.26
N SER A 61 5.49 -15.79 -7.99
CA SER A 61 4.59 -16.16 -6.89
C SER A 61 3.65 -15.00 -6.59
N SER A 62 2.35 -15.18 -6.88
CA SER A 62 1.31 -14.23 -6.52
C SER A 62 1.10 -14.27 -5.02
N LYS A 63 1.47 -13.20 -4.32
CA LYS A 63 1.14 -13.06 -2.89
C LYS A 63 -0.37 -12.88 -2.74
N PRO A 64 -1.05 -13.63 -1.85
CA PRO A 64 -2.46 -13.40 -1.56
C PRO A 64 -2.60 -12.00 -0.95
N TYR A 65 -3.27 -11.11 -1.68
CA TYR A 65 -3.48 -9.73 -1.26
C TYR A 65 -4.52 -9.61 -0.14
N SER A 66 -5.45 -10.57 -0.05
CA SER A 66 -6.47 -10.61 1.00
C SER A 66 -5.97 -11.38 2.22
N ARG A 67 -5.92 -10.70 3.36
CA ARG A 67 -5.72 -11.28 4.69
C ARG A 67 -6.91 -10.93 5.58
N SER A 68 -7.26 -11.80 6.52
CA SER A 68 -8.21 -11.47 7.58
C SER A 68 -7.61 -10.39 8.49
N ILE A 69 -8.48 -9.53 9.02
CA ILE A 69 -8.10 -8.44 9.94
C ILE A 69 -8.84 -8.71 11.25
N VAL A 70 -8.24 -8.33 12.39
CA VAL A 70 -8.73 -8.68 13.76
C VAL A 70 -10.22 -8.36 13.99
N GLY A 71 -10.81 -7.40 13.26
CA GLY A 71 -12.23 -7.05 13.36
C GLY A 71 -13.15 -7.55 12.24
N ALA A 72 -12.66 -8.31 11.26
CA ALA A 72 -13.47 -8.86 10.19
C ALA A 72 -12.83 -10.12 9.58
N SER A 73 -13.61 -11.20 9.53
CA SER A 73 -13.19 -12.41 8.82
C SER A 73 -13.05 -12.15 7.32
N LEU A 74 -12.23 -12.95 6.65
CA LEU A 74 -11.93 -12.82 5.22
C LEU A 74 -13.22 -12.90 4.36
N GLU A 75 -14.19 -13.71 4.77
CA GLU A 75 -15.48 -13.87 4.10
C GLU A 75 -16.34 -12.61 4.15
N VAL A 76 -16.36 -11.92 5.29
CA VAL A 76 -17.10 -10.66 5.45
C VAL A 76 -16.48 -9.56 4.56
N ILE A 77 -15.16 -9.54 4.47
CA ILE A 77 -14.43 -8.59 3.61
C ILE A 77 -14.73 -8.84 2.13
N GLN A 78 -14.79 -10.11 1.71
CA GLN A 78 -15.10 -10.46 0.32
C GLN A 78 -16.54 -10.10 -0.04
N LYS A 79 -17.52 -10.46 0.80
CA LYS A 79 -18.94 -10.15 0.58
C LYS A 79 -19.16 -8.64 0.39
N LYS A 80 -18.62 -7.83 1.29
CA LYS A 80 -18.67 -6.35 1.19
C LYS A 80 -17.99 -5.79 -0.06
N ARG A 81 -16.92 -6.43 -0.54
CA ARG A 81 -16.23 -6.02 -1.77
C ARG A 81 -16.98 -6.41 -3.05
N THR A 82 -17.66 -7.55 -3.04
CA THR A 82 -18.41 -8.07 -4.20
C THR A 82 -19.81 -7.47 -4.35
N GLU A 83 -20.35 -6.83 -3.31
CA GLU A 83 -21.65 -6.14 -3.38
C GLU A 83 -21.68 -5.12 -4.53
N LYS A 84 -22.75 -5.12 -5.32
CA LYS A 84 -22.93 -4.18 -6.43
C LYS A 84 -22.99 -2.73 -5.94
N THR A 85 -22.47 -1.81 -6.74
CA THR A 85 -22.40 -0.37 -6.42
C THR A 85 -23.77 0.24 -6.13
N GLU A 86 -24.83 -0.24 -6.78
CA GLU A 86 -26.21 0.17 -6.59
C GLU A 86 -26.72 -0.15 -5.17
N VAL A 87 -26.43 -1.35 -4.65
CA VAL A 87 -26.80 -1.76 -3.29
C VAL A 87 -26.07 -0.90 -2.26
N ARG A 88 -24.80 -0.57 -2.52
CA ARG A 88 -24.03 0.34 -1.66
C ARG A 88 -24.59 1.75 -1.67
N ALA A 89 -25.04 2.24 -2.82
CA ALA A 89 -25.65 3.57 -2.96
C ALA A 89 -26.99 3.64 -2.20
N ALA A 90 -27.85 2.63 -2.36
CA ALA A 90 -29.13 2.54 -1.65
C ALA A 90 -28.95 2.51 -0.12
N ALA A 91 -27.98 1.73 0.39
CA ALA A 91 -27.68 1.70 1.82
C ALA A 91 -27.18 3.04 2.36
N ARG A 92 -26.38 3.78 1.57
CA ARG A 92 -25.93 5.14 1.92
C ARG A 92 -27.11 6.11 1.97
N GLU A 93 -28.00 6.05 0.99
CA GLU A 93 -29.18 6.93 0.93
C GLU A 93 -30.15 6.66 2.08
N ALA A 94 -30.39 5.39 2.43
CA ALA A 94 -31.21 5.01 3.58
C ALA A 94 -30.62 5.54 4.89
N ALA A 95 -29.32 5.36 5.10
CA ALA A 95 -28.63 5.89 6.30
C ALA A 95 -28.69 7.43 6.38
N LEU A 96 -28.52 8.11 5.23
CA LEU A 96 -28.65 9.57 5.19
C LEU A 96 -30.07 10.06 5.47
N ARG A 97 -31.11 9.31 5.07
CA ARG A 97 -32.50 9.63 5.41
C ARG A 97 -32.77 9.45 6.91
N GLU A 98 -32.33 8.34 7.49
CA GLU A 98 -32.50 8.08 8.92
C GLU A 98 -31.79 9.14 9.79
N ILE A 99 -30.56 9.53 9.43
CA ILE A 99 -29.83 10.61 10.12
C ILE A 99 -30.61 11.92 10.03
N LYS A 100 -31.11 12.27 8.84
CA LYS A 100 -31.89 13.51 8.65
C LYS A 100 -33.19 13.49 9.47
N GLU A 101 -33.85 12.35 9.59
CA GLU A 101 -35.07 12.21 10.40
C GLU A 101 -34.79 12.31 11.90
N ARG A 102 -33.73 11.67 12.40
CA ARG A 102 -33.29 11.83 13.79
C ARG A 102 -32.92 13.28 14.11
N MET A 103 -32.25 13.96 13.18
CA MET A 103 -31.90 15.38 13.32
C MET A 103 -33.13 16.30 13.29
N LYS A 104 -34.18 15.96 12.54
CA LYS A 104 -35.46 16.71 12.56
C LYS A 104 -36.19 16.54 13.89
N LYS A 105 -36.37 15.29 14.34
CA LYS A 105 -37.01 14.98 15.63
C LYS A 105 -36.30 15.65 16.81
N ALA A 106 -34.97 15.58 16.86
CA ALA A 106 -34.19 16.27 17.89
C ALA A 106 -34.34 17.81 17.81
N LYS A 107 -34.41 18.39 16.60
CA LYS A 107 -34.66 19.84 16.44
C LYS A 107 -36.05 20.23 16.90
N ASP A 108 -37.06 19.39 16.67
CA ASP A 108 -38.44 19.67 17.05
C ASP A 108 -38.65 19.50 18.56
N GLU A 109 -38.00 18.53 19.20
CA GLU A 109 -37.94 18.41 20.67
C GLU A 109 -37.23 19.61 21.32
N ILE A 110 -36.12 20.09 20.73
CA ILE A 110 -35.43 21.29 21.19
C ILE A 110 -36.31 22.54 21.03
N LYS A 111 -37.07 22.65 19.93
CA LYS A 111 -38.00 23.76 19.70
C LYS A 111 -39.21 23.71 20.66
N ALA A 112 -39.76 22.53 20.90
CA ALA A 112 -40.86 22.33 21.86
C ALA A 112 -40.44 22.68 23.28
N ARG A 113 -39.25 22.23 23.72
CA ARG A 113 -38.69 22.61 25.03
C ARG A 113 -38.41 24.12 25.14
N LYS A 114 -37.97 24.76 24.05
CA LYS A 114 -37.79 26.22 24.01
C LYS A 114 -39.12 26.98 24.03
N ALA A 115 -40.16 26.47 23.36
CA ALA A 115 -41.49 27.05 23.37
C ALA A 115 -42.16 26.92 24.75
N GLU A 116 -42.02 25.79 25.43
CA GLU A 116 -42.49 25.61 26.80
C GLU A 116 -41.73 26.50 27.79
N ALA A 117 -40.43 26.71 27.60
CA ALA A 117 -39.65 27.65 28.41
C ALA A 117 -40.11 29.11 28.21
N VAL A 118 -40.44 29.50 26.98
CA VAL A 118 -40.96 30.85 26.68
C VAL A 118 -42.40 31.05 27.16
N ALA A 119 -43.25 30.02 27.10
CA ALA A 119 -44.62 30.06 27.62
C ALA A 119 -44.67 30.12 29.16
N LYS A 120 -43.71 29.49 29.85
CA LYS A 120 -43.53 29.64 31.31
C LYS A 120 -43.01 31.03 31.68
N LEU A 121 -42.28 31.70 30.79
CA LEU A 121 -41.83 33.09 30.98
C LEU A 121 -42.90 34.13 30.62
N SER A 122 -43.97 33.77 29.90
CA SER A 122 -45.04 34.71 29.52
C SER A 122 -46.26 34.73 30.46
N LYS A 123 -46.29 33.88 31.52
CA LYS A 123 -47.31 33.95 32.60
C LYS A 123 -46.79 34.65 33.86
N GLY A 124 -45.78 35.51 33.72
CA GLY A 124 -45.25 36.35 34.78
C GLY A 124 -44.72 37.66 34.22
N SER A 125 -45.64 38.56 33.85
CA SER A 125 -45.28 39.93 33.46
C SER A 125 -45.20 40.83 34.69
N SER A 126 -43.99 41.22 35.08
CA SER A 126 -43.71 42.58 35.59
C SER A 126 -42.24 42.97 35.37
N LYS A 127 -42.08 43.91 34.44
CA LYS A 127 -40.93 44.75 34.05
C LYS A 127 -40.40 45.62 35.22
N PRO A 128 -39.33 46.44 35.08
CA PRO A 128 -37.91 46.11 34.87
C PRO A 128 -36.98 46.93 35.83
N ALA A 129 -35.68 46.64 35.90
CA ALA A 129 -34.71 47.60 36.46
C ALA A 129 -33.37 47.57 35.71
N ALA A 130 -33.12 48.71 35.05
CA ALA A 130 -31.85 49.32 34.64
C ALA A 130 -30.74 49.20 35.71
N LEU A 131 -29.43 49.37 35.51
CA LEU A 131 -28.52 49.74 34.43
C LEU A 131 -27.09 49.48 34.99
N ARG A 132 -26.12 49.07 34.16
CA ARG A 132 -24.66 49.43 34.20
C ARG A 132 -23.84 49.09 35.47
N SER A 133 -22.66 48.45 35.40
CA SER A 133 -21.49 48.89 34.63
C SER A 133 -20.30 47.91 34.69
N ALA A 134 -19.57 47.85 33.57
CA ALA A 134 -18.11 47.75 33.38
C ALA A 134 -17.25 46.68 34.11
N ALA A 135 -16.72 45.73 33.33
CA ALA A 135 -15.27 45.48 33.16
C ALA A 135 -14.99 44.41 32.07
N PRO A 136 -14.16 44.70 31.03
CA PRO A 136 -13.51 43.65 30.26
C PRO A 136 -11.98 43.70 30.43
N LYS A 137 -11.37 42.58 30.81
CA LYS A 137 -9.91 42.39 30.75
C LYS A 137 -9.59 41.01 30.14
N ALA A 138 -8.54 41.02 29.32
CA ALA A 138 -7.80 39.89 28.71
C ALA A 138 -8.42 39.28 27.42
N LYS A 139 -7.86 39.56 26.23
CA LYS A 139 -6.74 38.84 25.54
C LYS A 139 -7.15 37.39 25.19
N THR A 140 -7.22 36.88 23.96
CA THR A 140 -6.30 36.90 22.80
C THR A 140 -7.07 36.45 21.54
N ALA A 141 -6.96 37.15 20.41
CA ALA A 141 -6.15 36.80 19.23
C ALA A 141 -6.50 35.45 18.57
N GLY A 142 -6.93 35.52 17.31
CA GLY A 142 -7.19 34.35 16.48
C GLY A 142 -5.93 33.67 15.94
N ALA A 143 -6.11 32.42 15.54
CA ALA A 143 -5.29 31.64 14.60
C ALA A 143 -6.16 30.42 14.23
N GLY A 144 -6.45 30.06 12.98
CA GLY A 144 -5.63 30.22 11.79
C GLY A 144 -4.45 29.24 11.82
N GLY A 145 -4.68 27.95 11.56
CA GLY A 145 -3.56 27.00 11.44
C GLY A 145 -3.90 25.51 11.41
N LYS A 146 -3.86 24.94 10.20
CA LYS A 146 -3.49 23.55 9.80
C LYS A 146 -3.45 22.44 10.88
N ARG A 147 -4.24 21.38 10.65
CA ARG A 147 -3.76 20.02 10.35
C ARG A 147 -4.74 19.33 9.40
#